data_AF-A0A9E5GEV0-F1
#
_entry.id   AF-A0A9E5GEV0-F1
#
_cell.length_a   1.000
_cell.length_b   1.000
_cell.length_c   1.000
_cell.angle_alpha   90.00
_cell.angle_beta   90.00
_cell.angle_gamma   90.00
#
_symmetry.space_group_name_H-M   'P 1'
#
loop_
_entity.id
_entity.type
_entity.pdbx_description
1 polymer ?
#
loop_
_entity_poly.entity_id
_entity_poly.type
_entity_poly.pdbx_seq_one_letter_code
_entity_poly.pdbx_strand_id
1 'polypeptide(L)' 'MFTRDEAEALLKKYNPNEALIYHAYCVEETMRRFS' A
#
# COMPACT_ATOMS: atom_id res chain seq x y z
N MET A 1 -2.53 -4.18 -15.15
CA MET A 1 -1.62 -3.57 -14.16
C MET A 1 -2.50 -2.65 -13.34
N PHE A 2 -2.58 -2.84 -12.02
CA PHE A 2 -3.42 -2.01 -11.16
C PHE A 2 -2.75 -0.67 -10.91
N THR A 3 -3.54 0.39 -10.79
CA THR A 3 -3.06 1.70 -10.36
C THR A 3 -2.79 1.70 -8.86
N ARG A 4 -1.99 2.66 -8.39
CA ARG A 4 -1.70 2.85 -6.96
C ARG A 4 -2.97 3.12 -6.16
N ASP A 5 -3.92 3.86 -6.73
CA ASP A 5 -5.19 4.19 -6.08
C ASP A 5 -6.13 2.97 -5.99
N GLU A 6 -6.16 2.11 -7.02
CA GLU A 6 -6.89 0.84 -6.97
C GLU A 6 -6.32 -0.11 -5.90
N ALA A 7 -4.99 -0.17 -5.77
CA ALA A 7 -4.33 -0.97 -4.75
C ALA A 7 -4.63 -0.44 -3.33
N GLU A 8 -4.60 0.88 -3.13
CA GLU A 8 -4.93 1.51 -1.85
C GLU A 8 -6.40 1.26 -1.45
N ALA A 9 -7.33 1.39 -2.39
CA ALA A 9 -8.75 1.12 -2.16
C ALA A 9 -9.00 -0.34 -1.73
N LEU A 10 -8.35 -1.30 -2.39
CA LEU A 10 -8.43 -2.71 -2.03
C LEU A 10 -7.81 -2.99 -0.66
N LEU A 11 -6.66 -2.37 -0.36
CA LEU A 11 -5.99 -2.54 0.91
C LEU A 11 -6.88 -2.07 2.07
N LYS A 12 -7.48 -0.87 1.95
CA LYS A 12 -8.42 -0.32 2.93
C LYS A 12 -9.69 -1.17 3.07
N LYS A 13 -10.20 -1.73 1.97
CA LYS A 13 -11.41 -2.58 1.98
C LYS A 13 -11.22 -3.85 2.80
N TYR A 14 -10.07 -4.50 2.69
CA TYR A 14 -9.83 -5.81 3.32
C TYR A 14 -9.00 -5.75 4.60
N ASN A 15 -8.26 -4.65 4.83
CA ASN A 15 -7.41 -4.47 6.00
C ASN A 15 -7.75 -3.13 6.69
N PRO A 16 -8.78 -3.10 7.54
CA PRO A 16 -9.15 -1.90 8.28
C PRO A 16 -8.13 -1.51 9.36
N ASN A 17 -7.13 -2.36 9.64
CA ASN A 17 -6.06 -2.06 10.57
C ASN A 17 -5.09 -1.04 9.96
N GLU A 18 -5.11 0.19 10.50
CA GLU A 18 -4.26 1.29 10.06
C GLU A 18 -2.76 0.96 10.09
N ALA A 19 -2.30 0.10 11.01
CA ALA A 19 -0.90 -0.30 11.07
C ALA A 19 -0.47 -1.10 9.82
N LEU A 20 -1.36 -1.91 9.26
CA LEU A 20 -1.08 -2.67 8.03
C LEU A 20 -1.08 -1.77 6.79
N ILE A 21 -1.96 -0.76 6.77
CA ILE A 21 -1.97 0.27 5.71
C ILE A 21 -0.67 1.07 5.75
N TYR A 22 -0.25 1.51 6.94
CA TYR A 22 1.01 2.23 7.13
C TYR A 22 2.22 1.39 6.70
N HIS A 23 2.25 0.10 7.08
CA HIS A 23 3.29 -0.82 6.64
C HIS A 23 3.39 -0.91 5.10
N ALA A 24 2.25 -0.97 4.40
CA ALA A 24 2.24 -1.01 2.94
C ALA A 24 2.86 0.24 2.30
N TYR A 25 2.61 1.43 2.87
CA TYR A 25 3.26 2.66 2.40
C TYR A 25 4.78 2.65 2.61
N CYS A 26 5.25 2.12 3.76
CA CYS A 26 6.69 1.97 3.99
C CYS A 26 7.35 1.04 2.96
N VAL A 27 6.67 -0.06 2.60
CA VAL A 27 7.15 -0.98 1.55
C VAL A 27 7.15 -0.29 0.19
N GLU A 28 6.09 0.44 -0.17
CA GLU A 28 6.01 1.20 -1.43
C GLU A 28 7.20 2.14 -1.60
N GLU A 29 7.49 2.96 -0.57
CA GLU A 29 8.59 3.92 -0.60
C GLU A 29 9.96 3.23 -0.63
N THR A 30 10.10 2.12 0.09
CA THR A 30 11.32 1.30 0.04
C THR A 30 11.56 0.78 -1.37
N MET A 31 10.54 0.19 -2.01
CA MET A 31 10.66 -0.32 -3.38
C MET A 31 11.04 0.80 -4.35
N ARG A 32 10.41 1.97 -4.25
CA ARG A 32 10.70 3.14 -5.10
C ARG A 32 12.15 3.60 -4.98
N ARG A 33 12.75 3.50 -3.79
CA ARG A 33 14.14 3.91 -3.54
C ARG A 33 15.18 2.96 -4.14
N PHE A 34 14.82 1.69 -4.34
CA PHE A 34 15.75 0.65 -4.80
C PHE A 34 15.42 0.10 -6.20
N SER A 35 14.42 0.65 -6.89
CA SER A 35 13.99 0.29 -8.25
C SER A 35 14.59 1.18 -9.32
#